data_AF-A0A7X9FZS5-F1
#
_entry.id   AF-A0A7X9FZS5-F1
#
_cell.length_a   1.000
_cell.length_b   1.000
_cell.length_c   1.000
_cell.angle_alpha   90.00
_cell.angle_beta   90.00
_cell.angle_gamma   90.00
#
_symmetry.space_group_name_H-M   'P 1'
#
loop_
_entity.id
_entity.type
_entity.pdbx_description
1 polymer ?
#
loop_
_entity_poly.entity_id
_entity_poly.type
_entity_poly.pdbx_seq_one_letter_code
_entity_poly.pdbx_strand_id
1 'polypeptide(L)'
;MERSLQVLDELSVGKTISNKDRSQGRESSDILLCGDKLSDKLKEECGIAGIYNTDVSKDVAKSVFYCLYALQHRGQESAGIATTDGLQTHFHKEMGLVPEVFNEEILKLLKGHMGVGHVRYSTTGDSKVANAQPLVVRYRGGSITLAHNGNLVNATELRSRLEEDGVVFQTTIDSEVIVNLIARFSSEGIVNAIERTMDMIRGAYTLVVMTEDCLIGIRDPYGLRPLCLGKSEDGYVLASESCALDIIGAGFVRDVEPGEIVIIDKDGLRSKQAQVKHAQTGNRRASCIFEFIYFARPDSVMDGTSVY
;
A
#
# COMPACT_ATOMS: atom_id res chain seq x y z
N MET A 1 -41.18 -85.47 -18.72
CA MET A 1 -42.47 -84.83 -18.37
C MET A 1 -42.17 -83.36 -18.13
N GLU A 2 -42.11 -82.57 -19.21
CA GLU A 2 -43.25 -81.82 -19.78
C GLU A 2 -43.60 -80.60 -18.92
N ARG A 3 -43.29 -79.39 -19.42
CA ARG A 3 -44.22 -78.38 -20.01
C ARG A 3 -44.77 -77.45 -18.91
N SER A 4 -44.45 -76.15 -18.93
CA SER A 4 -45.00 -75.07 -19.79
C SER A 4 -46.37 -74.53 -19.31
N LEU A 5 -46.57 -73.23 -19.57
CA LEU A 5 -47.85 -72.49 -19.76
C LEU A 5 -48.52 -71.91 -18.48
N GLN A 6 -48.60 -70.58 -18.34
CA GLN A 6 -49.57 -69.60 -18.93
C GLN A 6 -50.97 -69.65 -18.28
N VAL A 7 -51.44 -68.49 -17.77
CA VAL A 7 -52.84 -67.97 -17.74
C VAL A 7 -52.72 -66.43 -17.52
N LEU A 8 -52.98 -65.53 -18.49
CA LEU A 8 -54.25 -64.88 -18.95
C LEU A 8 -54.83 -63.88 -17.93
N ASP A 9 -55.17 -62.62 -18.27
CA ASP A 9 -56.35 -62.17 -19.03
C ASP A 9 -56.21 -60.68 -19.50
N GLU A 10 -56.50 -60.34 -20.77
CA GLU A 10 -57.72 -59.63 -21.30
C GLU A 10 -57.76 -58.11 -20.99
N LEU A 11 -58.06 -57.12 -21.87
CA LEU A 11 -58.88 -56.99 -23.08
C LEU A 11 -58.49 -55.71 -23.89
N SER A 12 -58.91 -55.69 -25.16
CA SER A 12 -58.90 -54.67 -26.23
C SER A 12 -59.58 -53.30 -25.87
N VAL A 13 -59.44 -52.13 -26.54
CA VAL A 13 -59.54 -51.69 -27.96
C VAL A 13 -59.10 -50.20 -28.06
N GLY A 14 -58.45 -49.77 -29.16
CA GLY A 14 -58.92 -48.56 -29.90
C GLY A 14 -58.16 -47.22 -29.90
N LYS A 15 -57.33 -47.02 -30.93
CA LYS A 15 -57.30 -45.92 -31.94
C LYS A 15 -57.12 -44.41 -31.56
N THR A 16 -56.02 -43.86 -32.12
CA THR A 16 -55.88 -42.62 -32.95
C THR A 16 -55.57 -41.24 -32.33
N ILE A 17 -54.30 -40.82 -32.53
CA ILE A 17 -53.74 -39.53 -33.01
C ILE A 17 -54.58 -38.24 -32.87
N SER A 18 -54.02 -37.22 -32.18
CA SER A 18 -53.90 -35.83 -32.71
C SER A 18 -53.09 -34.90 -31.78
N ASN A 19 -52.13 -34.19 -32.37
CA ASN A 19 -51.45 -33.00 -31.86
C ASN A 19 -52.44 -31.92 -31.36
N LYS A 20 -52.17 -31.33 -30.19
CA LYS A 20 -51.72 -29.92 -30.02
C LYS A 20 -51.94 -29.43 -28.58
N ASP A 21 -50.93 -28.71 -28.13
CA ASP A 21 -50.95 -27.59 -27.20
C ASP A 21 -51.12 -27.79 -25.68
N ARG A 22 -50.04 -27.35 -25.01
CA ARG A 22 -49.93 -26.77 -23.66
C ARG A 22 -49.92 -27.74 -22.48
N SER A 23 -48.70 -28.03 -22.02
CA SER A 23 -48.05 -27.32 -20.91
C SER A 23 -47.29 -28.25 -19.95
N GLN A 24 -46.13 -27.75 -19.52
CA GLN A 24 -45.31 -28.15 -18.38
C GLN A 24 -44.42 -29.41 -18.48
N GLY A 25 -43.11 -29.17 -18.40
CA GLY A 25 -42.26 -29.92 -17.48
C GLY A 25 -40.90 -30.37 -18.02
N ARG A 26 -39.85 -29.65 -17.57
CA ARG A 26 -38.46 -30.11 -17.31
C ARG A 26 -37.61 -30.45 -18.55
N GLU A 27 -36.33 -30.13 -18.65
CA GLU A 27 -35.30 -29.54 -17.79
C GLU A 27 -34.22 -29.08 -18.78
N SER A 28 -33.94 -27.78 -18.84
CA SER A 28 -32.83 -27.24 -19.64
C SER A 28 -31.73 -26.82 -18.66
N SER A 29 -30.61 -27.51 -18.72
CA SER A 29 -29.37 -27.16 -18.02
C SER A 29 -28.77 -25.90 -18.64
N ASP A 30 -29.21 -24.74 -18.15
CA ASP A 30 -28.56 -23.46 -18.42
C ASP A 30 -27.19 -23.44 -17.72
N ILE A 31 -26.16 -23.75 -18.51
CA ILE A 31 -24.77 -23.42 -18.22
C ILE A 31 -24.70 -21.88 -18.20
N LEU A 32 -24.81 -21.32 -17.00
CA LEU A 32 -24.57 -19.91 -16.76
C LEU A 32 -23.06 -19.67 -16.89
N LEU A 33 -22.61 -19.34 -18.10
CA LEU A 33 -21.33 -18.68 -18.34
C LEU A 33 -21.40 -17.28 -17.74
N CYS A 34 -21.23 -17.17 -16.42
CA CYS A 34 -20.91 -15.89 -15.79
C CYS A 34 -19.43 -15.63 -16.08
N GLY A 35 -19.16 -14.99 -17.22
CA GLY A 35 -17.87 -14.44 -17.54
C GLY A 35 -17.57 -13.29 -16.61
N ASP A 36 -17.00 -13.58 -15.45
CA ASP A 36 -16.23 -12.59 -14.71
C ASP A 36 -15.06 -12.19 -15.61
N LYS A 37 -15.16 -10.99 -16.20
CA LYS A 37 -13.97 -10.26 -16.64
C LYS A 37 -13.18 -9.90 -15.39
N LEU A 38 -12.45 -10.88 -14.85
CA LEU A 38 -11.32 -10.65 -13.97
C LEU A 38 -10.41 -9.68 -14.72
N SER A 39 -10.37 -8.43 -14.24
CA SER A 39 -9.37 -7.48 -14.70
C SER A 39 -8.01 -8.05 -14.30
N ASP A 40 -7.35 -8.67 -15.28
CA ASP A 40 -6.04 -9.32 -15.27
C ASP A 40 -4.90 -8.28 -15.14
N LYS A 41 -5.12 -7.27 -14.30
CA LYS A 41 -4.09 -6.31 -13.92
C LYS A 41 -3.39 -6.90 -12.72
N LEU A 42 -2.07 -6.99 -12.77
CA LEU A 42 -1.24 -7.14 -11.57
C LEU A 42 -1.59 -5.95 -10.64
N LYS A 43 -1.70 -6.18 -9.33
CA LYS A 43 -2.41 -5.28 -8.40
C LYS A 43 -1.70 -5.21 -7.05
N GLU A 44 -0.46 -4.71 -7.04
CA GLU A 44 0.39 -4.77 -5.84
C GLU A 44 1.16 -3.48 -5.49
N GLU A 45 0.70 -2.30 -5.92
CA GLU A 45 1.45 -1.05 -5.67
C GLU A 45 0.63 -0.01 -4.92
N CYS A 46 1.10 0.45 -3.77
CA CYS A 46 0.59 1.67 -3.14
C CYS A 46 1.48 2.85 -3.54
N GLY A 47 0.96 4.07 -3.45
CA GLY A 47 1.73 5.29 -3.63
C GLY A 47 1.99 5.95 -2.29
N ILE A 48 3.24 6.33 -2.02
CA ILE A 48 3.61 7.07 -0.81
C ILE A 48 4.29 8.39 -1.16
N ALA A 49 4.04 9.40 -0.32
CA ALA A 49 4.70 10.70 -0.40
C ALA A 49 5.04 11.20 1.01
N GLY A 50 6.16 11.90 1.14
CA GLY A 50 6.60 12.57 2.36
C GLY A 50 7.19 13.93 2.02
N ILE A 51 6.82 14.97 2.75
CA ILE A 51 7.31 16.33 2.51
C ILE A 51 7.78 16.92 3.83
N TYR A 52 8.96 17.55 3.79
CA TYR A 52 9.52 18.33 4.87
C TYR A 52 9.76 19.75 4.36
N ASN A 53 9.07 20.74 4.94
CA ASN A 53 9.32 22.15 4.67
C ASN A 53 10.18 22.74 5.79
N THR A 54 11.27 23.41 5.44
CA THR A 54 12.08 24.21 6.37
C THR A 54 11.38 25.48 6.81
N ASP A 55 10.49 26.02 5.97
CA ASP A 55 9.62 27.14 6.34
C ASP A 55 8.34 26.61 7.00
N VAL A 56 8.26 26.80 8.31
CA VAL A 56 7.12 26.34 9.14
C VAL A 56 5.81 27.04 8.83
N SER A 57 5.82 28.13 8.06
CA SER A 57 4.61 28.84 7.64
C SER A 57 3.91 28.20 6.44
N LYS A 58 4.58 27.26 5.75
CA LYS A 58 4.06 26.61 4.55
C LYS A 58 3.06 25.51 4.92
N ASP A 59 1.91 25.55 4.26
CA ASP A 59 0.90 24.48 4.33
C ASP A 59 1.37 23.27 3.54
N VAL A 60 1.84 22.25 4.26
CA VAL A 60 2.33 21.00 3.66
C VAL A 60 1.21 20.10 3.14
N ALA A 61 -0.01 20.23 3.67
CA ALA A 61 -1.11 19.30 3.36
C ALA A 61 -1.51 19.38 1.88
N LYS A 62 -1.54 20.58 1.29
CA LYS A 62 -1.83 20.77 -0.14
C LYS A 62 -0.76 20.16 -1.03
N SER A 63 0.52 20.31 -0.67
CA SER A 63 1.62 19.71 -1.42
C SER A 63 1.55 18.19 -1.38
N VAL A 64 1.25 17.60 -0.21
CA VAL A 64 1.03 16.15 -0.09
C VAL A 64 -0.18 15.72 -0.92
N PHE A 65 -1.29 16.45 -0.87
CA PHE A 65 -2.47 16.18 -1.70
C PHE A 65 -2.13 16.10 -3.19
N TYR A 66 -1.39 17.08 -3.73
CA TYR A 66 -1.01 17.07 -5.14
C TYR A 66 -0.06 15.92 -5.50
N CYS A 67 0.88 15.58 -4.61
CA CYS A 67 1.71 14.38 -4.77
C CYS A 67 0.85 13.12 -4.86
N LEU A 68 -0.11 12.93 -3.95
CA LEU A 68 -1.00 11.78 -3.96
C LEU A 68 -1.92 11.75 -5.18
N TYR A 69 -2.39 12.91 -5.63
CA TYR A 69 -3.16 13.02 -6.86
C TYR A 69 -2.36 12.56 -8.08
N ALA A 70 -1.08 12.93 -8.16
CA ALA A 70 -0.17 12.46 -9.22
C ALA A 70 0.14 10.97 -9.14
N LEU A 71 0.05 10.38 -7.93
CA LEU A 71 0.24 8.95 -7.65
C LEU A 71 -1.06 8.13 -7.62
N GLN A 72 -2.21 8.73 -7.95
CA GLN A 72 -3.54 8.10 -7.84
C GLN A 72 -3.65 6.80 -8.66
N HIS A 73 -2.84 6.63 -9.71
CA HIS A 73 -2.79 5.41 -10.50
C HIS A 73 -2.25 4.21 -9.72
N ARG A 74 -1.48 4.43 -8.64
CA ARG A 74 -1.00 3.36 -7.76
C ARG A 74 -2.13 2.81 -6.89
N GLY A 75 -2.93 3.66 -6.26
CA GLY A 75 -3.99 3.22 -5.35
C GLY A 75 -5.29 3.98 -5.55
N GLN A 76 -6.42 3.27 -5.61
CA GLN A 76 -7.76 3.86 -5.81
C GLN A 76 -8.77 3.44 -4.73
N GLU A 77 -8.31 2.73 -3.70
CA GLU A 77 -9.20 2.16 -2.68
C GLU A 77 -9.36 3.08 -1.47
N SER A 78 -8.27 3.67 -0.99
CA SER A 78 -8.29 4.66 0.09
C SER A 78 -7.15 5.64 -0.07
N ALA A 79 -7.32 6.81 0.54
CA ALA A 79 -6.29 7.83 0.62
C ALA A 79 -6.19 8.35 2.07
N GLY A 80 -4.99 8.78 2.45
CA GLY A 80 -4.75 9.34 3.76
C GLY A 80 -3.61 10.34 3.76
N ILE A 81 -3.72 11.37 4.59
CA ILE A 81 -2.69 12.37 4.84
C ILE A 81 -2.57 12.54 6.35
N ALA A 82 -1.33 12.56 6.82
CA ALA A 82 -0.97 12.94 8.18
C ALA A 82 0.07 14.07 8.12
N THR A 83 -0.09 15.10 8.95
CA THR A 83 0.81 16.24 9.04
C THR A 83 1.18 16.50 10.50
N THR A 84 2.31 17.16 10.73
CA THR A 84 2.69 17.61 12.06
C THR A 84 3.22 19.04 12.07
N ASP A 85 2.86 19.76 13.11
CA ASP A 85 3.39 21.08 13.45
C ASP A 85 4.62 21.02 14.38
N GLY A 86 5.08 19.80 14.70
CA GLY A 86 6.18 19.53 15.63
C GLY A 86 5.77 19.32 17.08
N LEU A 87 4.47 19.47 17.38
CA LEU A 87 3.89 19.22 18.71
C LEU A 87 2.77 18.19 18.64
N GLN A 88 1.96 18.24 17.59
CA GLN A 88 0.82 17.38 17.37
C GLN A 88 0.82 16.84 15.95
N THR A 89 0.25 15.64 15.81
CA THR A 89 0.03 15.01 14.52
C THR A 89 -1.46 15.10 14.19
N HIS A 90 -1.78 15.74 13.08
CA HIS A 90 -3.12 15.82 12.49
C HIS A 90 -3.21 14.80 11.36
N PHE A 91 -4.32 14.08 11.25
CA PHE A 91 -4.47 13.13 10.15
C PHE A 91 -5.93 12.96 9.75
N HIS A 92 -6.12 12.61 8.48
CA HIS A 92 -7.40 12.21 7.92
C HIS A 92 -7.16 11.12 6.89
N LYS A 93 -8.00 10.08 6.94
CA LYS A 93 -7.95 8.94 6.01
C LYS A 93 -9.35 8.37 5.84
N GLU A 94 -9.69 8.01 4.62
CA GLU A 94 -11.01 7.49 4.28
C GLU A 94 -10.92 6.59 3.03
N MET A 95 -11.95 5.80 2.78
CA MET A 95 -12.07 5.07 1.52
C MET A 95 -12.38 6.02 0.35
N GLY A 96 -11.89 5.68 -0.84
CA GLY A 96 -12.12 6.43 -2.06
C GLY A 96 -10.85 7.07 -2.64
N LEU A 97 -11.05 7.83 -3.71
CA LEU A 97 -10.00 8.54 -4.42
C LEU A 97 -9.53 9.77 -3.62
N VAL A 98 -8.31 10.24 -3.87
CA VAL A 98 -7.74 11.46 -3.25
C VAL A 98 -8.71 12.67 -3.33
N PRO A 99 -9.30 13.04 -4.47
CA PRO A 99 -10.24 14.17 -4.54
C PRO A 99 -11.59 13.93 -3.86
N GLU A 100 -11.94 12.67 -3.58
CA GLU A 100 -13.17 12.31 -2.85
C GLU A 100 -12.94 12.41 -1.34
N VAL A 101 -11.75 11.99 -0.89
CA VAL A 101 -11.36 11.99 0.53
C VAL A 101 -11.00 13.38 1.03
N PHE A 102 -10.38 14.23 0.19
CA PHE A 102 -9.88 15.53 0.63
C PHE A 102 -10.56 16.69 -0.10
N ASN A 103 -11.30 17.48 0.65
CA ASN A 103 -11.78 18.80 0.24
C ASN A 103 -10.99 19.92 0.96
N GLU A 104 -11.24 21.17 0.58
CA GLU A 104 -10.57 22.33 1.18
C GLU A 104 -10.81 22.49 2.69
N GLU A 105 -11.93 22.00 3.23
CA GLU A 105 -12.21 22.05 4.67
C GLU A 105 -11.34 21.04 5.43
N ILE A 106 -11.22 19.81 4.92
CA ILE A 106 -10.38 18.76 5.49
C ILE A 106 -8.91 19.16 5.43
N LEU A 107 -8.43 19.67 4.29
CA LEU A 107 -7.04 20.09 4.12
C LEU A 107 -6.65 21.19 5.13
N LYS A 108 -7.55 22.13 5.45
CA LYS A 108 -7.31 23.17 6.47
C LYS A 108 -7.15 22.62 7.89
N LEU A 109 -7.66 21.42 8.17
CA LEU A 109 -7.49 20.77 9.48
C LEU A 109 -6.11 20.10 9.61
N LEU A 110 -5.45 19.80 8.50
CA LEU A 110 -4.17 19.08 8.43
C LEU A 110 -2.99 20.06 8.56
N LYS A 111 -2.90 20.74 9.69
CA LYS A 111 -1.86 21.76 9.94
C LYS A 111 -0.49 21.14 10.13
N GLY A 112 0.55 21.80 9.60
CA GLY A 112 1.92 21.38 9.80
C GLY A 112 2.85 21.80 8.68
N HIS A 113 4.14 21.58 8.91
CA HIS A 113 5.23 21.82 7.95
C HIS A 113 5.88 20.52 7.47
N MET A 114 5.57 19.39 8.12
CA MET A 114 5.88 18.05 7.65
C MET A 114 4.60 17.27 7.40
N GLY A 115 4.61 16.44 6.36
CA GLY A 115 3.46 15.62 6.02
C GLY A 115 3.82 14.32 5.32
N VAL A 116 3.02 13.29 5.56
CA VAL A 116 3.10 11.98 4.91
C VAL A 116 1.74 11.66 4.32
N GLY A 117 1.75 11.15 3.09
CA GLY A 117 0.56 10.74 2.36
C GLY A 117 0.66 9.31 1.86
N HIS A 118 -0.50 8.69 1.66
CA HIS A 118 -0.59 7.36 1.09
C HIS A 118 -1.85 7.21 0.22
N VAL A 119 -1.72 6.53 -0.92
CA VAL A 119 -2.84 5.98 -1.71
C VAL A 119 -2.73 4.47 -1.73
N ARG A 120 -3.82 3.80 -1.33
CA ARG A 120 -3.86 2.34 -1.17
C ARG A 120 -4.48 1.68 -2.39
N TYR A 121 -3.86 0.59 -2.81
CA TYR A 121 -4.52 -0.48 -3.54
C TYR A 121 -4.72 -1.66 -2.58
N SER A 122 -5.84 -2.37 -2.65
CA SER A 122 -6.05 -3.54 -1.78
C SER A 122 -5.13 -4.67 -2.22
N THR A 123 -4.00 -4.82 -1.55
CA THR A 123 -3.03 -5.90 -1.80
C THR A 123 -3.13 -6.98 -0.73
N THR A 124 -3.36 -6.59 0.53
CA THR A 124 -3.51 -7.45 1.70
C THR A 124 -4.36 -6.76 2.77
N GLY A 125 -5.22 -7.52 3.44
CA GLY A 125 -6.15 -7.05 4.47
C GLY A 125 -7.45 -6.45 3.90
N ASP A 126 -8.52 -6.50 4.69
CA ASP A 126 -9.87 -6.06 4.30
C ASP A 126 -9.90 -4.62 3.73
N SER A 127 -10.86 -4.36 2.85
CA SER A 127 -11.25 -3.02 2.39
C SER A 127 -11.97 -2.24 3.49
N LYS A 128 -11.22 -1.82 4.51
CA LYS A 128 -11.72 -1.06 5.67
C LYS A 128 -10.87 0.18 5.89
N VAL A 129 -11.50 1.26 6.34
CA VAL A 129 -10.83 2.52 6.73
C VAL A 129 -9.71 2.28 7.77
N ALA A 130 -9.90 1.29 8.65
CA ALA A 130 -8.88 0.89 9.62
C ALA A 130 -7.53 0.54 8.95
N ASN A 131 -7.57 -0.06 7.76
CA ASN A 131 -6.41 -0.46 6.96
C ASN A 131 -5.91 0.65 6.02
N ALA A 132 -6.59 1.81 5.96
CA ALA A 132 -6.07 2.97 5.26
C ALA A 132 -4.83 3.50 5.97
N GLN A 133 -3.87 4.00 5.20
CA GLN A 133 -2.61 4.57 5.66
C GLN A 133 -2.59 6.09 5.37
N PRO A 134 -1.74 6.89 6.04
CA PRO A 134 -0.73 6.52 7.03
C PRO A 134 -1.29 5.94 8.33
N LEU A 135 -0.55 5.04 8.98
CA LEU A 135 -0.80 4.66 10.36
C LEU A 135 -0.16 5.69 11.29
N VAL A 136 -0.93 6.19 12.25
CA VAL A 136 -0.44 7.10 13.30
C VAL A 136 -0.54 6.40 14.64
N VAL A 137 0.60 6.11 15.26
CA VAL A 137 0.69 5.38 16.52
C VAL A 137 1.38 6.24 17.57
N ARG A 138 0.84 6.24 18.80
CA ARG A 138 1.48 6.88 19.95
C ARG A 138 2.36 5.87 20.68
N TYR A 139 3.55 6.32 21.08
CA TYR A 139 4.50 5.53 21.85
C TYR A 139 5.18 6.43 22.89
N ARG A 140 6.10 5.86 23.70
CA ARG A 140 6.77 6.60 24.78
C ARG A 140 7.49 7.87 24.31
N GLY A 141 8.00 7.89 23.07
CA GLY A 141 8.75 9.01 22.52
C GLY A 141 7.93 10.01 21.70
N GLY A 142 6.58 9.93 21.73
CA GLY A 142 5.71 10.81 20.95
C GLY A 142 4.79 10.03 20.02
N SER A 143 4.79 10.38 18.75
CA SER A 143 4.00 9.78 17.69
C SER A 143 4.88 9.33 16.53
N ILE A 144 4.52 8.19 15.94
CA ILE A 144 5.12 7.68 14.71
C ILE A 144 4.01 7.61 13.68
N THR A 145 4.22 8.29 12.57
CA THR A 145 3.41 8.17 11.36
C THR A 145 4.16 7.29 10.37
N LEU A 146 3.49 6.33 9.76
CA LEU A 146 4.10 5.40 8.80
C LEU A 146 3.20 5.19 7.57
N ALA A 147 3.77 5.39 6.40
CA ALA A 147 3.21 4.98 5.11
C ALA A 147 4.14 3.94 4.46
N HIS A 148 3.56 2.88 3.92
CA HIS A 148 4.28 1.73 3.40
C HIS A 148 3.75 1.33 2.03
N ASN A 149 4.67 1.18 1.07
CA ASN A 149 4.41 0.49 -0.19
C ASN A 149 5.28 -0.76 -0.27
N GLY A 150 4.65 -1.94 -0.31
CA GLY A 150 5.34 -3.22 -0.25
C GLY A 150 4.50 -4.33 0.36
N ASN A 151 5.15 -5.47 0.58
CA ASN A 151 4.59 -6.65 1.25
C ASN A 151 5.69 -7.39 2.01
N LEU A 152 5.40 -7.74 3.27
CA LEU A 152 6.29 -8.50 4.13
C LEU A 152 5.98 -10.00 4.05
N VAL A 153 6.98 -10.77 3.65
CA VAL A 153 6.89 -12.24 3.53
C VAL A 153 6.78 -12.91 4.90
N ASN A 154 7.37 -12.31 5.95
CA ASN A 154 7.34 -12.84 7.31
C ASN A 154 6.42 -12.05 8.25
N ALA A 155 5.43 -11.32 7.72
CA ALA A 155 4.48 -10.52 8.52
C ALA A 155 3.76 -11.35 9.58
N THR A 156 3.22 -12.52 9.19
CA THR A 156 2.46 -13.40 10.09
C THR A 156 3.31 -13.91 11.25
N GLU A 157 4.54 -14.34 10.98
CA GLU A 157 5.49 -14.79 12.01
C GLU A 157 5.81 -13.67 13.01
N LEU A 158 6.10 -12.47 12.50
CA LEU A 158 6.42 -11.31 13.34
C LEU A 158 5.22 -10.84 14.15
N ARG A 159 4.03 -10.88 13.55
CA ARG A 159 2.77 -10.56 14.23
C ARG A 159 2.51 -11.49 15.40
N SER A 160 2.59 -12.81 15.20
CA SER A 160 2.38 -13.79 16.28
C SER A 160 3.36 -13.58 17.43
N ARG A 161 4.63 -13.30 17.16
CA ARG A 161 5.61 -12.96 18.21
C ARG A 161 5.25 -11.70 18.99
N LEU A 162 4.78 -10.67 18.31
CA LEU A 162 4.34 -9.43 18.97
C LEU A 162 3.08 -9.66 19.81
N GLU A 163 2.14 -10.47 19.34
CA GLU A 163 0.93 -10.86 20.09
C GLU A 163 1.29 -11.67 21.34
N GLU A 164 2.25 -12.61 21.25
CA GLU A 164 2.79 -13.35 22.40
C GLU A 164 3.43 -12.43 23.45
N ASP A 165 4.06 -11.34 23.00
CA ASP A 165 4.63 -10.30 23.85
C ASP A 165 3.58 -9.28 24.36
N GLY A 166 2.30 -9.49 24.04
CA GLY A 166 1.16 -8.70 24.55
C GLY A 166 0.75 -7.50 23.69
N VAL A 167 1.24 -7.38 22.45
CA VAL A 167 0.80 -6.35 21.50
C VAL A 167 -0.59 -6.67 20.96
N VAL A 168 -1.48 -5.68 20.99
CA VAL A 168 -2.83 -5.79 20.42
C VAL A 168 -2.88 -5.04 19.09
N PHE A 169 -3.17 -5.76 18.02
CA PHE A 169 -3.32 -5.20 16.68
C PHE A 169 -4.75 -4.73 16.41
N GLN A 170 -4.90 -3.60 15.73
CA GLN A 170 -6.17 -3.00 15.33
C GLN A 170 -6.48 -3.20 13.83
N THR A 171 -5.49 -3.62 13.05
CA THR A 171 -5.54 -3.72 11.59
C THR A 171 -4.99 -5.07 11.12
N THR A 172 -5.17 -5.38 9.84
CA THR A 172 -4.64 -6.61 9.24
C THR A 172 -3.45 -6.36 8.31
N ILE A 173 -2.90 -5.15 8.29
CA ILE A 173 -1.83 -4.75 7.37
C ILE A 173 -0.44 -4.89 7.97
N ASP A 174 0.55 -5.17 7.12
CA ASP A 174 1.96 -5.28 7.48
C ASP A 174 2.50 -4.02 8.15
N SER A 175 1.99 -2.84 7.75
CA SER A 175 2.40 -1.54 8.29
C SER A 175 2.26 -1.47 9.81
N GLU A 176 1.27 -2.17 10.39
CA GLU A 176 1.09 -2.21 11.84
C GLU A 176 2.15 -3.09 12.53
N VAL A 177 2.61 -4.16 11.87
CA VAL A 177 3.75 -4.96 12.34
C VAL A 177 5.02 -4.10 12.34
N ILE A 178 5.26 -3.37 11.25
CA ILE A 178 6.45 -2.51 11.11
C ILE A 178 6.47 -1.41 12.18
N VAL A 179 5.37 -0.66 12.35
CA VAL A 179 5.34 0.45 13.32
C VAL A 179 5.49 -0.04 14.77
N ASN A 180 4.95 -1.22 15.10
CA ASN A 180 5.12 -1.81 16.43
C ASN A 180 6.57 -2.25 16.68
N LEU A 181 7.27 -2.80 15.68
CA LEU A 181 8.69 -3.10 15.79
C LEU A 181 9.53 -1.83 16.00
N ILE A 182 9.27 -0.78 15.23
CA ILE A 182 9.96 0.52 15.40
C ILE A 182 9.70 1.08 16.80
N ALA A 183 8.43 1.09 17.24
CA ALA A 183 8.07 1.60 18.57
C ALA A 183 8.73 0.80 19.70
N ARG A 184 8.90 -0.52 19.53
CA ARG A 184 9.58 -1.39 20.51
C ARG A 184 11.06 -1.06 20.67
N PHE A 185 11.75 -0.71 19.58
CA PHE A 185 13.17 -0.39 19.60
C PHE A 185 13.46 1.11 19.78
N SER A 186 12.43 1.94 19.98
CA SER A 186 12.57 3.40 19.94
C SER A 186 13.48 3.98 21.01
N SER A 187 13.73 3.26 22.12
CA SER A 187 14.66 3.70 23.17
C SER A 187 16.12 3.81 22.71
N GLU A 188 16.46 3.21 21.57
CA GLU A 188 17.79 3.28 20.96
C GLU A 188 17.94 4.45 19.98
N GLY A 189 16.89 5.27 19.83
CA GLY A 189 16.77 6.33 18.83
C GLY A 189 16.08 5.83 17.55
N ILE A 190 15.30 6.70 16.90
CA ILE A 190 14.41 6.31 15.79
C ILE A 190 15.16 5.64 14.62
N VAL A 191 16.34 6.15 14.27
CA VAL A 191 17.15 5.61 13.16
C VAL A 191 17.67 4.20 13.48
N ASN A 192 18.10 3.95 14.72
CA ASN A 192 18.54 2.61 15.14
C ASN A 192 17.35 1.65 15.26
N ALA A 193 16.20 2.14 15.73
CA ALA A 193 14.97 1.35 15.77
C ALA A 193 14.52 0.88 14.38
N ILE A 194 14.62 1.77 13.38
CA ILE A 194 14.35 1.46 11.98
C ILE A 194 15.35 0.43 11.45
N GLU A 195 16.65 0.62 11.68
CA GLU A 195 17.68 -0.33 11.22
C GLU A 195 17.48 -1.73 11.84
N ARG A 196 17.15 -1.81 13.14
CA ARG A 196 16.79 -3.09 13.78
C ARG A 196 15.54 -3.71 13.19
N THR A 197 14.54 -2.90 12.87
CA THR A 197 13.33 -3.36 12.19
C THR A 197 13.67 -3.92 10.81
N MET A 198 14.52 -3.23 10.04
CA MET A 198 15.01 -3.71 8.73
C MET A 198 15.77 -5.04 8.83
N ASP A 199 16.47 -5.33 9.93
CA ASP A 199 17.13 -6.63 10.12
C ASP A 199 16.13 -7.78 10.37
N MET A 200 14.93 -7.47 10.85
CA MET A 200 13.89 -8.45 11.22
C MET A 200 12.88 -8.70 10.10
N ILE A 201 12.47 -7.66 9.38
CA ILE A 201 11.46 -7.76 8.32
C ILE A 201 12.07 -8.31 7.03
N ARG A 202 11.29 -9.09 6.28
CA ARG A 202 11.69 -9.66 5.00
C ARG A 202 10.61 -9.41 3.97
N GLY A 203 11.00 -9.00 2.77
CA GLY A 203 10.07 -8.73 1.67
C GLY A 203 10.47 -7.49 0.90
N ALA A 204 9.52 -6.94 0.16
CA ALA A 204 9.66 -5.70 -0.57
C ALA A 204 9.03 -4.58 0.26
N TYR A 205 9.72 -3.46 0.46
CA TYR A 205 9.14 -2.33 1.17
C TYR A 205 9.85 -1.02 0.85
N THR A 206 9.04 0.02 0.70
CA THR A 206 9.45 1.41 0.83
C THR A 206 8.59 2.04 1.91
N LEU A 207 9.23 2.80 2.78
CA LEU A 207 8.58 3.43 3.92
C LEU A 207 8.86 4.92 3.90
N VAL A 208 7.84 5.69 4.25
CA VAL A 208 7.99 7.06 4.71
C VAL A 208 7.50 7.10 6.15
N VAL A 209 8.41 7.45 7.06
CA VAL A 209 8.16 7.57 8.50
C VAL A 209 8.29 9.02 8.90
N MET A 210 7.38 9.50 9.75
CA MET A 210 7.42 10.86 10.29
C MET A 210 7.25 10.83 11.80
N THR A 211 8.16 11.50 12.49
CA THR A 211 8.07 11.87 13.92
C THR A 211 7.74 13.35 14.03
N GLU A 212 7.74 13.89 15.24
CA GLU A 212 7.53 15.32 15.49
C GLU A 212 8.59 16.22 14.83
N ASP A 213 9.80 15.72 14.58
CA ASP A 213 10.94 16.54 14.16
C ASP A 213 11.69 16.01 12.92
N CYS A 214 11.36 14.80 12.47
CA CYS A 214 12.08 14.13 11.38
C CYS A 214 11.11 13.49 10.37
N LEU A 215 11.48 13.59 9.08
CA LEU A 215 10.94 12.80 7.99
C LEU A 215 12.01 11.79 7.53
N ILE A 216 11.64 10.51 7.44
CA ILE A 216 12.58 9.43 7.16
C ILE A 216 12.07 8.59 5.99
N GLY A 217 12.88 8.45 4.95
CA GLY A 217 12.64 7.57 3.81
C GLY A 217 13.47 6.30 3.92
N ILE A 218 12.86 5.15 3.67
CA ILE A 218 13.52 3.85 3.72
C ILE A 218 13.20 3.05 2.48
N ARG A 219 14.22 2.41 1.90
CA ARG A 219 14.05 1.43 0.82
C ARG A 219 14.63 0.07 1.26
N ASP A 220 13.94 -1.02 0.92
CA ASP A 220 14.38 -2.37 1.28
C ASP A 220 15.79 -2.69 0.73
N PRO A 221 16.52 -3.65 1.34
CA PRO A 221 17.91 -3.95 0.98
C PRO A 221 18.16 -4.35 -0.48
N TYR A 222 17.12 -4.77 -1.19
CA TYR A 222 17.19 -5.19 -2.58
C TYR A 222 16.65 -4.12 -3.55
N GLY A 223 15.94 -3.11 -3.04
CA GLY A 223 15.40 -2.01 -3.81
C GLY A 223 14.20 -2.39 -4.69
N LEU A 224 13.35 -3.31 -4.25
CA LEU A 224 12.24 -3.83 -5.06
C LEU A 224 11.21 -2.76 -5.40
N ARG A 225 10.83 -1.96 -4.38
CA ARG A 225 9.85 -0.87 -4.53
C ARG A 225 10.55 0.46 -4.78
N PRO A 226 9.98 1.35 -5.61
CA PRO A 226 10.61 2.62 -5.93
C PRO A 226 10.39 3.65 -4.81
N LEU A 227 11.42 4.46 -4.58
CA LEU A 227 11.37 5.65 -3.73
C LEU A 227 12.41 6.63 -4.24
N CYS A 228 11.99 7.85 -4.55
CA CYS A 228 12.85 8.92 -5.03
C CYS A 228 12.86 10.11 -4.08
N LEU A 229 13.94 10.87 -4.16
CA LEU A 229 14.19 12.08 -3.40
C LEU A 229 14.14 13.29 -4.35
N GLY A 230 13.32 14.27 -4.00
CA GLY A 230 13.24 15.58 -4.61
C GLY A 230 13.62 16.70 -3.64
N LYS A 231 13.91 17.87 -4.21
CA LYS A 231 14.19 19.09 -3.47
C LYS A 231 13.40 20.26 -4.06
N SER A 232 12.65 20.95 -3.21
CA SER A 232 12.00 22.23 -3.55
C SER A 232 12.81 23.39 -2.95
N GLU A 233 12.39 24.62 -3.23
CA GLU A 233 12.96 25.80 -2.54
C GLU A 233 12.75 25.74 -1.03
N ASP A 234 11.62 25.16 -0.61
CA ASP A 234 11.17 25.15 0.78
C ASP A 234 11.60 23.90 1.56
N GLY A 235 12.23 22.89 0.92
CA GLY A 235 12.68 21.69 1.63
C GLY A 235 12.84 20.45 0.75
N TYR A 236 12.44 19.29 1.27
CA TYR A 236 12.69 17.98 0.65
C TYR A 236 11.40 17.17 0.50
N VAL A 237 11.38 16.32 -0.52
CA VAL A 237 10.24 15.48 -0.87
C VAL A 237 10.72 14.05 -1.10
N LEU A 238 10.00 13.09 -0.54
CA LEU A 238 10.15 11.67 -0.81
C LEU A 238 8.88 11.19 -1.52
N ALA A 239 9.01 10.43 -2.61
CA ALA A 239 7.83 9.93 -3.32
C ALA A 239 8.10 8.59 -4.00
N SER A 240 7.07 7.78 -4.20
CA SER A 240 7.19 6.53 -4.97
C SER A 240 7.67 6.75 -6.42
N GLU A 241 7.31 7.89 -7.04
CA GLU A 241 7.66 8.22 -8.42
C GLU A 241 8.00 9.70 -8.59
N SER A 242 8.87 10.01 -9.55
CA SER A 242 9.30 11.38 -9.85
C SER A 242 8.16 12.28 -10.33
N CYS A 243 7.11 11.75 -10.95
CA CYS A 243 5.95 12.54 -11.39
C CYS A 243 5.26 13.28 -10.23
N ALA A 244 5.38 12.77 -9.00
CA ALA A 244 4.88 13.42 -7.79
C ALA A 244 5.76 14.59 -7.34
N LEU A 245 7.03 14.62 -7.73
CA LEU A 245 7.92 15.75 -7.52
C LEU A 245 7.58 16.87 -8.51
N ASP A 246 7.41 16.51 -9.78
CA ASP A 246 7.16 17.46 -10.87
C ASP A 246 5.89 18.30 -10.65
N ILE A 247 4.81 17.68 -10.16
CA ILE A 247 3.52 18.36 -9.96
C ILE A 247 3.58 19.48 -8.92
N ILE A 248 4.52 19.41 -7.96
CA ILE A 248 4.74 20.43 -6.95
C ILE A 248 6.00 21.28 -7.23
N GLY A 249 6.63 21.11 -8.39
CA GLY A 249 7.83 21.85 -8.80
C GLY A 249 9.08 21.48 -8.00
N ALA A 250 9.13 20.30 -7.38
CA ALA A 250 10.33 19.80 -6.71
C ALA A 250 11.27 19.17 -7.76
N GLY A 251 12.53 19.62 -7.78
CA GLY A 251 13.53 19.03 -8.68
C GLY A 251 13.93 17.64 -8.21
N PHE A 252 13.95 16.67 -9.14
CA PHE A 252 14.48 15.34 -8.87
C PHE A 252 15.97 15.40 -8.49
N VAL A 253 16.32 14.76 -7.37
CA VAL A 253 17.70 14.69 -6.89
C VAL A 253 18.32 13.34 -7.26
N ARG A 254 17.68 12.25 -6.82
CA ARG A 254 18.08 10.85 -7.09
C ARG A 254 17.05 9.87 -6.56
N ASP A 255 17.17 8.61 -6.95
CA ASP A 255 16.54 7.48 -6.26
C ASP A 255 17.15 7.27 -4.87
N VAL A 256 16.34 6.77 -3.94
CA VAL A 256 16.81 6.22 -2.65
C VAL A 256 17.46 4.87 -2.93
N GLU A 257 18.66 4.65 -2.41
CA GLU A 257 19.45 3.45 -2.67
C GLU A 257 18.88 2.22 -1.94
N PRO A 258 19.08 0.99 -2.46
CA PRO A 258 18.71 -0.23 -1.75
C PRO A 258 19.32 -0.30 -0.35
N GLY A 259 18.49 -0.47 0.68
CA GLY A 259 18.91 -0.51 2.09
C GLY A 259 19.28 0.85 2.69
N GLU A 260 19.02 1.95 1.98
CA GLU A 260 19.27 3.30 2.47
C GLU A 260 18.18 3.78 3.42
N ILE A 261 18.60 4.48 4.48
CA ILE A 261 17.77 5.28 5.38
C ILE A 261 18.12 6.75 5.15
N VAL A 262 17.23 7.49 4.49
CA VAL A 262 17.32 8.95 4.32
C VAL A 262 16.63 9.62 5.49
N ILE A 263 17.32 10.54 6.17
CA ILE A 263 16.80 11.30 7.32
C ILE A 263 16.79 12.78 6.94
N ILE A 264 15.64 13.42 7.11
CA ILE A 264 15.44 14.84 6.85
C ILE A 264 14.90 15.47 8.11
N ASP A 265 15.63 16.45 8.64
CA ASP A 265 15.25 17.22 9.82
C ASP A 265 15.75 18.67 9.70
N LYS A 266 15.71 19.42 10.81
CA LYS A 266 16.14 20.83 10.87
C LYS A 266 17.61 21.05 10.48
N ASP A 267 18.46 20.02 10.65
CA ASP A 267 19.88 20.08 10.30
C ASP A 267 20.10 19.74 8.82
N GLY A 268 19.03 19.36 8.10
CA GLY A 268 19.00 19.08 6.68
C GLY A 268 18.89 17.58 6.37
N LEU A 269 19.39 17.20 5.19
CA LEU A 269 19.33 15.84 4.70
C LEU A 269 20.59 15.05 5.07
N ARG A 270 20.40 13.86 5.62
CA ARG A 270 21.43 12.87 5.96
C ARG A 270 21.04 11.51 5.41
N SER A 271 22.01 10.63 5.22
CA SER A 271 21.79 9.27 4.75
C SER A 271 22.62 8.27 5.55
N LYS A 272 22.06 7.09 5.80
CA LYS A 272 22.71 5.95 6.46
C LYS A 272 22.41 4.67 5.67
N GLN A 273 23.46 3.91 5.35
CA GLN A 273 23.31 2.57 4.79
C GLN A 273 23.06 1.56 5.93
N ALA A 274 21.90 0.90 5.91
CA ALA A 274 21.51 -0.05 6.96
C ALA A 274 22.38 -1.32 6.90
N GLN A 275 22.77 -1.81 8.09
CA GLN A 275 23.49 -3.08 8.25
C GLN A 275 22.50 -4.23 8.49
N VAL A 276 21.97 -4.80 7.40
CA VAL A 276 21.00 -5.90 7.44
C VAL A 276 21.73 -7.23 7.25
N LYS A 277 21.67 -8.14 8.24
CA LYS A 277 22.46 -9.38 8.26
C LYS A 277 21.96 -10.43 7.28
N HIS A 278 20.64 -10.46 7.06
CA HIS A 278 20.00 -11.47 6.22
C HIS A 278 20.05 -11.12 4.72
N ALA A 279 20.37 -9.87 4.39
CA ALA A 279 20.58 -9.42 3.03
C ALA A 279 22.09 -9.32 2.78
N GLN A 280 22.60 -9.96 1.73
CA GLN A 280 24.00 -9.76 1.37
C GLN A 280 24.18 -8.30 0.92
N THR A 281 24.89 -7.50 1.72
CA THR A 281 25.31 -6.14 1.38
C THR A 281 26.33 -6.21 0.26
N GLY A 282 25.84 -6.33 -0.97
CA GLY A 282 26.65 -6.45 -2.17
C GLY A 282 25.81 -6.31 -3.43
N ASN A 283 25.54 -5.06 -3.85
CA ASN A 283 25.09 -4.62 -5.17
C ASN A 283 23.94 -5.37 -5.89
N ARG A 284 23.21 -6.28 -5.24
CA ARG A 284 22.07 -6.96 -5.85
C ARG A 284 20.85 -6.05 -5.78
N ARG A 285 20.74 -5.16 -6.76
CA ARG A 285 19.50 -4.42 -7.05
C ARG A 285 18.53 -5.36 -7.78
N ALA A 286 17.33 -5.48 -7.25
CA ALA A 286 16.25 -6.30 -7.79
C ALA A 286 15.00 -5.45 -8.02
N SER A 287 15.15 -4.36 -8.78
CA SER A 287 14.04 -3.48 -9.15
C SER A 287 12.92 -4.27 -9.81
N CYS A 288 11.67 -4.01 -9.39
CA CYS A 288 10.51 -4.71 -9.94
C CYS A 288 10.34 -4.40 -11.42
N ILE A 289 10.48 -5.41 -12.30
CA ILE A 289 10.31 -5.21 -13.76
C ILE A 289 8.89 -4.76 -14.14
N PHE A 290 7.88 -5.11 -13.34
CA PHE A 290 6.50 -4.69 -13.58
C PHE A 290 6.28 -3.19 -13.38
N GLU A 291 7.18 -2.51 -12.65
CA GLU A 291 7.16 -1.04 -12.56
C GLU A 291 7.37 -0.41 -13.94
N PHE A 292 8.29 -0.93 -14.74
CA PHE A 292 8.58 -0.45 -16.09
C PHE A 292 7.55 -0.90 -17.13
N ILE A 293 6.92 -2.05 -16.94
CA ILE A 293 5.99 -2.62 -17.92
C ILE A 293 4.56 -2.10 -17.71
N TYR A 294 4.15 -1.84 -16.47
CA TYR A 294 2.74 -1.75 -16.13
C TYR A 294 2.36 -0.67 -15.10
N PHE A 295 3.14 -0.52 -14.03
CA PHE A 295 2.67 0.21 -12.86
C PHE A 295 3.02 1.70 -12.87
N ALA A 296 4.26 2.04 -13.18
CA ALA A 296 4.69 3.42 -13.14
C ALA A 296 4.10 4.21 -14.31
N ARG A 297 3.95 5.52 -14.10
CA ARG A 297 3.56 6.40 -15.20
C ARG A 297 4.73 6.52 -16.19
N PRO A 298 4.43 6.67 -17.49
CA PRO A 298 5.46 6.83 -18.52
C PRO A 298 6.37 8.05 -18.34
N ASP A 299 5.90 9.08 -17.63
CA ASP A 299 6.66 10.31 -17.34
C ASP A 299 7.55 10.20 -16.08
N SER A 300 7.64 9.02 -15.47
CA SER A 300 8.49 8.79 -14.31
C SER A 300 9.93 8.36 -14.69
N VAL A 301 10.87 8.65 -13.78
CA VAL A 301 12.23 8.13 -13.78
C VAL A 301 12.39 7.25 -12.54
N MET A 302 12.88 6.02 -12.73
CA MET A 302 13.16 5.07 -11.65
C MET A 302 14.49 4.40 -11.85
N ASP A 303 15.31 4.38 -10.80
CA ASP A 303 16.66 3.80 -10.82
C ASP A 303 17.50 4.32 -12.01
N GLY A 304 17.41 5.63 -12.26
CA GLY A 304 18.10 6.33 -13.35
C GLY A 304 17.59 6.02 -14.76
N THR A 305 16.48 5.28 -14.91
CA THR A 305 15.90 4.89 -16.20
C THR A 305 14.54 5.57 -16.39
N SER A 306 14.33 6.19 -17.55
CA SER A 306 13.00 6.71 -17.94
C SER A 306 12.07 5.54 -18.24
N VAL A 307 10.81 5.63 -17.82
CA VAL A 307 9.80 4.58 -18.05
C VAL A 307 9.35 4.51 -19.52
N TYR A 308 9.48 5.60 -20.30
CA TYR A 308 9.09 5.69 -21.72
C TYR A 308 10.08 4.98 -22.66
#